data_AF-A0A382JRI2-F1
#
_entry.id   AF-A0A382JRI2-F1
#
_cell.length_a   1.000
_cell.length_b   1.000
_cell.length_c   1.000
_cell.angle_alpha   90.00
_cell.angle_beta   90.00
_cell.angle_gamma   90.00
#
_symmetry.space_group_name_H-M   'P 1'
#
loop_
_entity.id
_entity.type
_entity.pdbx_description
1 polymer ?
#
loop_
_entity_poly.entity_id
_entity_poly.type
_entity_poly.pdbx_seq_one_letter_code
_entity_poly.pdbx_strand_id
1 'polypeptide(L)' 'MVVVTGLSGSGKSSLAFDTLYAEGQRRYVESLSAYARQFLQQMERPDVESVEGLS' A
#
# COMPACT_ATOMS: atom_id res chain seq x y z
N MET A 1 -14.03 -7.48 9.82
CA MET A 1 -12.70 -7.28 10.43
C MET A 1 -11.79 -8.38 9.93
N VAL A 2 -10.63 -8.03 9.37
CA VAL A 2 -9.62 -9.01 8.91
C VAL A 2 -8.42 -8.96 9.86
N VAL A 3 -7.93 -10.12 10.28
CA VAL A 3 -6.79 -10.23 11.20
C VAL A 3 -5.71 -11.08 10.54
N VAL A 4 -4.50 -10.55 10.45
CA VAL A 4 -3.31 -11.27 9.97
C VAL A 4 -2.55 -11.79 11.20
N THR A 5 -2.40 -13.11 11.32
CA THR A 5 -1.76 -13.77 12.47
C THR A 5 -0.62 -14.70 12.04
N GLY A 6 0.23 -15.10 12.99
CA GLY A 6 1.43 -15.90 12.76
C GLY A 6 2.60 -15.52 13.67
N LEU A 7 3.60 -16.39 13.76
CA LEU A 7 4.79 -16.21 14.60
C LEU A 7 5.55 -14.92 14.27
N SER A 8 6.27 -14.36 15.24
CA SER A 8 7.16 -13.22 14.96
C SER A 8 8.12 -13.54 13.82
N GLY A 9 8.36 -12.58 12.92
CA GLY A 9 9.18 -12.78 11.71
C GLY A 9 8.47 -13.44 10.52
N SER A 10 7.21 -13.88 10.64
CA SER A 10 6.48 -14.53 9.52
C SER A 10 5.99 -13.58 8.40
N GLY A 11 6.49 -12.35 8.33
CA GLY A 11 6.14 -11.38 7.27
C GLY A 11 4.78 -10.66 7.40
N LYS A 12 4.02 -10.85 8.48
CA LYS A 12 2.68 -10.23 8.68
C LYS A 12 2.69 -8.71 8.52
N SER A 13 3.63 -8.05 9.21
CA SER A 13 3.75 -6.60 9.18
C SER A 13 4.16 -6.13 7.78
N SER A 14 5.04 -6.86 7.11
CA SER A 14 5.44 -6.52 5.74
C SER A 14 4.30 -6.67 4.76
N LEU A 15 3.51 -7.74 4.84
CA LEU A 15 2.32 -7.86 4.01
C LEU A 15 1.31 -6.73 4.29
N ALA A 16 1.02 -6.45 5.56
CA ALA A 16 0.00 -5.48 5.94
C ALA A 16 0.40 -4.03 5.63
N PHE A 17 1.63 -3.64 5.98
CA PHE A 17 2.07 -2.25 5.94
C PHE A 17 2.95 -1.97 4.72
N ASP A 18 3.98 -2.79 4.50
CA ASP A 18 4.96 -2.53 3.44
C ASP A 18 4.38 -2.83 2.05
N THR A 19 3.39 -3.74 1.95
CA THR A 19 2.74 -4.09 0.67
C THR A 19 1.34 -3.50 0.55
N LEU A 20 0.36 -3.96 1.34
CA LEU A 20 -1.05 -3.62 1.12
C LEU A 20 -1.35 -2.15 1.39
N TYR A 21 -0.91 -1.64 2.54
CA TYR A 21 -1.09 -0.23 2.89
C TYR A 21 -0.34 0.69 1.93
N ALA A 22 0.94 0.39 1.64
CA ALA A 22 1.74 1.18 0.71
C ALA A 22 1.12 1.25 -0.68
N GLU A 23 0.68 0.12 -1.24
CA GLU A 23 0.05 0.08 -2.56
C GLU A 23 -1.31 0.80 -2.58
N GLY A 24 -2.11 0.63 -1.52
CA GLY A 24 -3.39 1.33 -1.38
C GLY A 24 -3.22 2.85 -1.34
N GLN A 25 -2.29 3.34 -0.52
CA GLN A 25 -2.01 4.77 -0.45
C GLN A 25 -1.41 5.29 -1.76
N ARG A 26 -0.51 4.54 -2.44
CA ARG A 26 0.04 4.91 -3.75
C ARG A 26 -1.08 5.10 -4.79
N ARG A 27 -1.96 4.11 -4.94
CA ARG A 27 -3.10 4.19 -5.88
C ARG A 27 -4.08 5.29 -5.55
N TYR A 28 -4.32 5.53 -4.26
CA TYR A 28 -5.16 6.65 -3.82
C TYR A 28 -4.57 7.99 -4.26
N VAL A 29 -3.28 8.23 -4.00
CA VAL A 29 -2.58 9.46 -4.46
C VAL A 29 -2.60 9.58 -6.00
N GLU A 30 -2.42 8.47 -6.71
CA GLU A 30 -2.49 8.41 -8.17
C GLU A 30 -3.89 8.66 -8.74
N SER A 31 -4.94 8.57 -7.93
CA SER A 31 -6.31 8.92 -8.34
C SER A 31 -6.60 10.42 -8.22
N LEU A 32 -5.80 11.18 -7.47
CA LEU A 32 -6.01 12.62 -7.24
C LEU A 32 -5.62 13.46 -8.47
N SER A 33 -6.07 14.72 -8.51
CA SER A 33 -5.68 15.65 -9.58
C SER A 33 -4.18 15.93 -9.57
N ALA A 34 -3.61 16.28 -10.73
CA ALA A 34 -2.19 16.63 -10.84
C ALA A 34 -1.79 17.79 -9.89
N TYR A 35 -2.70 18.73 -9.67
CA TYR A 35 -2.50 19.84 -8.72
C TYR A 35 -2.39 19.34 -7.27
N ALA A 36 -3.27 18.44 -6.84
CA ALA A 36 -3.23 17.89 -5.49
C ALA A 36 -1.97 17.03 -5.25
N ARG A 37 -1.49 16.30 -6.28
CA ARG A 37 -0.30 15.46 -6.19
C ARG A 37 1.00 16.23 -5.97
N GLN A 38 1.09 17.50 -6.38
CA GLN A 38 2.31 18.31 -6.19
C GLN A 38 2.68 18.50 -4.71
N PHE A 39 1.70 18.40 -3.81
CA PHE A 39 1.89 18.57 -2.36
C PHE A 39 2.01 17.26 -1.60
N LEU A 40 1.90 16.12 -2.28
CA LEU A 40 1.95 14.79 -1.68
C LEU A 40 3.29 14.14 -1.97
N GLN A 41 3.84 13.45 -0.98
CA GLN A 41 5.06 12.67 -1.17
C GLN A 41 4.78 11.53 -2.16
N GLN A 42 5.69 11.34 -3.12
CA GLN A 42 5.65 10.17 -3.98
C GLN A 42 5.90 8.92 -3.14
N MET A 43 5.02 7.94 -3.30
CA MET A 43 5.10 6.64 -2.66
C MET A 43 5.88 5.71 -3.56
N GLU A 44 6.89 5.03 -3.02
CA GLU A 44 7.59 3.98 -3.75
C GLU A 44 6.63 2.81 -4.02
N ARG A 45 6.77 2.19 -5.19
CA ARG A 45 5.97 1.01 -5.53
C ARG A 45 6.52 -0.18 -4.73
N PRO A 46 5.70 -0.89 -3.94
CA PRO A 46 6.16 -2.06 -3.21
C PRO A 46 6.53 -3.20 -4.18
N ASP A 47 7.43 -4.08 -3.72
CA ASP A 47 7.92 -5.23 -4.49
C ASP A 47 6.85 -6.34 -4.58
N VAL A 48 5.90 -6.15 -5.49
CA VAL A 48 4.79 -7.07 -5.75
C VAL A 48 4.40 -7.03 -7.22
N GLU A 49 4.04 -8.19 -7.76
CA GLU A 49 3.61 -8.33 -9.16
C GLU A 49 2.29 -7.60 -9.42
N SER A 50 1.24 -7.94 -8.66
CA SER A 50 -0.08 -7.33 -8.77
C SER A 50 -0.81 -7.31 -7.42
N VAL A 51 -1.72 -6.33 -7.27
CA VAL A 51 -2.67 -6.26 -6.16
C VAL A 51 -4.03 -5.87 -6.73
N GLU A 52 -5.08 -6.57 -6.34
CA GLU A 52 -6.45 -6.38 -6.81
C GLU A 52 -7.37 -6.00 -5.63
N GLY A 53 -8.53 -5.40 -5.92
CA GLY A 53 -9.53 -5.09 -4.89
C GLY A 53 -9.23 -3.89 -3.98
N LEU A 54 -8.36 -2.97 -4.39
CA LEU A 54 -8.00 -1.75 -3.63
C LEU A 54 -8.85 -0.51 -3.98
N SER A 55 -10.06 -0.68 -4.53
CA SER A 55 -10.95 0.37 -5.05
C SER A 55 -12.28 0.44 -4.31
#